data_AF-A0A0B1TWP6-F1
#
_entry.id   AF-A0A0B1TWP6-F1
#
_cell.length_a   1.000
_cell.length_b   1.000
_cell.length_c   1.000
_cell.angle_alpha   90.00
_cell.angle_beta   90.00
_cell.angle_gamma   90.00
#
_symmetry.space_group_name_H-M   'P 1'
#
loop_
_entity.id
_entity.type
_entity.pdbx_description
1 polymer ?
#
loop_
_entity_poly.entity_id
_entity_poly.type
_entity_poly.pdbx_seq_one_letter_code
_entity_poly.pdbx_strand_id
1 'polypeptide(L)'
;MFSGLLQPMHLIVILVVVLIIYGPGKLANLGHDLGKSIREFKSAMEEHHVGSSQITAETKPAAQPAPRAMDMAEEVRPADKA
;
A
#
# COMPACT_ATOMS: atom_id res chain seq x y z
N MET A 1 -25.04 19.60 -27.39
CA MET A 1 -23.78 19.60 -28.16
C MET A 1 -22.68 18.77 -27.49
N PHE A 2 -22.63 18.65 -26.15
CA PHE A 2 -21.59 17.86 -25.44
C PHE A 2 -21.97 16.39 -25.15
N SER A 3 -23.18 15.96 -25.50
CA SER A 3 -23.72 14.63 -25.18
C SER A 3 -22.94 13.47 -25.81
N GLY A 4 -22.20 13.72 -26.90
CA GLY A 4 -21.34 12.72 -27.53
C GLY A 4 -20.00 12.49 -26.82
N LEU A 5 -19.51 13.47 -26.06
CA LEU A 5 -18.20 13.39 -25.39
C LEU A 5 -18.23 12.50 -24.14
N LEU A 6 -19.38 12.40 -23.48
CA LEU A 6 -19.58 11.53 -22.32
C LEU A 6 -19.95 10.10 -22.69
N GLN A 7 -19.94 9.74 -23.98
CA GLN A 7 -20.05 8.33 -24.35
C GLN A 7 -18.84 7.57 -23.80
N PRO A 8 -19.05 6.44 -23.09
CA PRO A 8 -17.97 5.65 -22.48
C PRO A 8 -16.87 5.30 -23.48
N MET A 9 -17.24 5.04 -24.74
CA MET A 9 -16.30 4.77 -25.82
C MET A 9 -15.35 5.94 -26.11
N HIS A 10 -15.83 7.18 -26.11
CA HIS A 10 -15.00 8.36 -26.33
C HIS A 10 -14.04 8.61 -25.17
N LEU A 11 -14.51 8.41 -23.92
CA LEU A 11 -13.65 8.51 -22.74
C LEU A 11 -12.51 7.49 -22.78
N ILE A 12 -12.76 6.26 -23.22
CA ILE A 12 -11.71 5.24 -23.38
C ILE A 12 -10.68 5.67 -24.43
N VAL A 13 -11.12 6.22 -25.58
CA VAL A 13 -10.18 6.70 -26.62
C VAL A 13 -9.30 7.82 -26.09
N ILE A 14 -9.87 8.80 -25.39
CA ILE A 14 -9.11 9.90 -24.78
C ILE A 14 -8.15 9.36 -23.73
N LEU A 15 -8.60 8.41 -22.89
CA LEU A 15 -7.78 7.75 -21.89
C LEU A 15 -6.56 7.08 -22.56
N VAL A 16 -6.75 6.33 -23.64
CA VAL A 16 -5.65 5.69 -24.38
C VAL A 16 -4.65 6.73 -24.92
N VAL A 17 -5.12 7.84 -25.50
CA VAL A 17 -4.23 8.92 -25.98
C VAL A 17 -3.40 9.51 -24.82
N VAL A 18 -4.03 9.76 -23.68
CA VAL A 18 -3.33 10.26 -22.47
C VAL A 18 -2.33 9.21 -21.97
N LEU A 19 -2.67 7.92 -21.97
CA LEU A 19 -1.72 6.85 -21.61
C LEU A 19 -0.53 6.78 -22.56
N ILE A 20 -0.70 7.07 -23.85
CA ILE A 20 0.43 7.08 -24.81
C ILE A 20 1.38 8.26 -24.51
N ILE A 21 0.83 9.44 -24.20
CA ILE A 21 1.65 10.65 -23.95
C ILE A 21 2.33 10.59 -22.58
N TYR A 22 1.59 10.24 -21.53
CA TYR A 22 2.09 10.24 -20.14
C TYR A 22 2.64 8.89 -19.70
N GLY A 23 2.22 7.79 -20.33
CA GLY A 23 2.52 6.43 -19.93
C GLY A 23 1.55 5.88 -18.86
N PRO A 24 1.22 4.58 -18.88
CA PRO A 24 0.39 3.95 -17.85
C PRO A 24 1.03 4.03 -16.45
N GLY A 25 2.36 3.99 -16.36
CA GLY A 25 3.08 4.06 -15.08
C GLY A 25 2.92 5.40 -14.36
N LYS A 26 2.93 6.53 -15.07
CA LYS A 26 2.71 7.84 -14.44
C LYS A 26 1.28 7.96 -13.92
N LEU A 27 0.28 7.58 -14.70
CA LEU A 27 -1.11 7.62 -14.24
C LEU A 27 -1.36 6.69 -13.05
N ALA A 28 -0.75 5.50 -13.03
CA ALA A 28 -0.85 4.58 -11.90
C ALA A 28 -0.20 5.14 -10.63
N ASN A 29 0.97 5.77 -10.73
CA ASN A 29 1.62 6.42 -9.59
C ASN A 29 0.77 7.58 -9.06
N LEU A 30 0.26 8.46 -9.94
CA LEU A 30 -0.65 9.55 -9.53
C LEU A 30 -1.93 9.00 -8.89
N GLY A 31 -2.49 7.92 -9.43
CA GLY A 31 -3.67 7.26 -8.89
C GLY A 31 -3.41 6.60 -7.52
N HIS A 32 -2.22 6.06 -7.29
CA HIS A 32 -1.82 5.50 -6.00
C HIS A 32 -1.75 6.59 -4.92
N ASP A 33 -1.09 7.70 -5.22
CA ASP A 33 -0.94 8.83 -4.29
C ASP A 33 -2.30 9.49 -4.00
N LEU A 34 -3.10 9.74 -5.04
CA LEU A 34 -4.46 10.26 -4.92
C LEU A 34 -5.35 9.28 -4.14
N GLY A 35 -5.29 7.99 -4.44
CA GLY A 35 -6.08 6.96 -3.77
C GLY A 35 -5.77 6.87 -2.28
N LYS A 36 -4.49 6.98 -1.90
CA LYS A 36 -4.08 7.06 -0.49
C LYS A 36 -4.67 8.31 0.17
N SER A 37 -4.51 9.49 -0.45
CA SER A 37 -5.05 10.74 0.10
C SER A 37 -6.58 10.72 0.28
N ILE A 38 -7.31 10.14 -0.68
CA ILE A 38 -8.77 9.98 -0.63
C ILE A 38 -9.16 9.00 0.47
N ARG A 39 -8.39 7.93 0.68
CA ARG A 39 -8.63 6.95 1.74
C ARG A 39 -8.43 7.57 3.12
N GLU A 40 -7.32 8.25 3.36
CA GLU A 40 -7.10 8.99 4.61
C GLU A 40 -8.17 10.07 4.82
N PHE A 41 -8.55 10.80 3.77
CA PHE A 41 -9.61 11.81 3.85
C PHE A 41 -10.95 11.19 4.23
N LYS A 42 -11.33 10.07 3.60
CA LYS A 42 -12.55 9.34 3.93
C LYS A 42 -12.52 8.81 5.37
N SER A 43 -11.39 8.23 5.81
CA SER A 43 -11.21 7.74 7.17
C SER A 43 -11.33 8.85 8.20
N ALA A 44 -10.72 10.01 7.98
CA ALA A 44 -10.85 11.16 8.87
C ALA A 44 -12.29 11.72 8.91
N MET A 45 -13.00 11.72 7.77
CA MET A 45 -14.41 12.10 7.72
C MET A 45 -15.31 11.09 8.45
N GLU A 46 -15.04 9.78 8.35
CA GLU A 46 -15.77 8.73 9.07
C GLU A 46 -15.47 8.73 10.57
N GLU A 47 -14.22 8.96 10.99
CA GLU A 47 -13.82 9.09 12.39
C GLU A 47 -14.51 10.28 13.08
N HIS A 48 -14.77 11.35 12.33
CA HIS A 48 -15.54 12.50 12.81
C HIS A 48 -17.05 12.21 12.96
N HIS A 49 -17.56 11.12 12.37
CA HIS A 49 -18.96 10.66 12.48
C HIS A 49 -19.15 9.48 13.43
N VAL A 50 -18.11 8.67 13.67
CA VAL A 50 -18.16 7.50 14.54
C VAL A 50 -16.87 7.44 15.35
N GLY A 51 -16.95 7.83 16.63
CA GLY A 51 -15.83 7.71 17.54
C GLY A 51 -15.35 6.26 17.65
N SER A 52 -14.03 6.09 17.49
CA SER A 52 -13.19 4.98 17.94
C SER A 52 -13.45 3.58 17.35
N SER A 53 -12.65 3.16 16.36
CA SER A 53 -11.98 1.84 16.39
C SER A 53 -11.00 1.61 15.23
N GLN A 54 -9.76 1.31 15.62
CA GLN A 54 -8.79 0.39 14.97
C GLN A 54 -7.68 0.96 14.05
N ILE A 55 -6.49 0.98 14.66
CA ILE A 55 -5.15 0.82 14.09
C ILE A 55 -5.11 -0.43 13.18
N THR A 56 -4.42 -0.37 12.02
CA THR A 56 -3.40 -1.34 11.54
C THR A 56 -3.08 -1.12 10.06
N ALA A 57 -1.81 -0.83 9.75
CA ALA A 57 -1.12 -1.37 8.57
C ALA A 57 0.40 -1.03 8.65
N GLU A 58 1.12 -1.68 9.55
CA GLU A 58 2.50 -2.05 9.19
C GLU A 58 2.42 -3.09 8.06
N THR A 59 3.06 -2.82 6.92
CA THR A 59 3.70 -3.85 6.10
C THR A 59 4.77 -3.23 5.19
N LYS A 60 6.03 -3.44 5.62
CA LYS A 60 7.22 -3.79 4.82
C LYS A 60 8.02 -2.69 4.09
N PRO A 61 9.16 -2.31 4.68
CA PRO A 61 10.41 -2.18 3.94
C PRO A 61 11.10 -3.54 3.81
N ALA A 62 11.35 -3.95 2.58
CA ALA A 62 12.22 -5.08 2.28
C ALA A 62 13.69 -4.73 2.58
N ALA A 63 14.45 -5.78 2.92
CA ALA A 63 15.90 -5.88 2.92
C ALA A 63 16.67 -5.33 4.13
N GLN A 64 16.94 -6.23 5.10
CA GLN A 64 18.28 -6.33 5.69
C GLN A 64 18.62 -7.82 5.96
N PRO A 65 19.89 -8.22 5.73
CA PRO A 65 20.29 -9.57 5.36
C PRO A 65 20.53 -10.48 6.58
N ALA A 66 20.20 -11.76 6.46
CA ALA A 66 20.68 -12.80 7.37
C ALA A 66 22.14 -13.13 7.05
N PRO A 67 23.08 -12.72 7.91
CA PRO A 67 24.12 -13.67 8.32
C PRO A 67 24.62 -13.46 9.77
N ARG A 68 25.01 -14.58 10.41
CA ARG A 68 25.59 -14.76 11.78
C ARG A 68 24.51 -14.94 12.85
N ALA A 69 24.55 -15.91 13.75
CA ALA A 69 25.51 -16.96 14.13
C ALA A 69 24.63 -18.10 14.69
N MET A 70 24.79 -19.37 14.33
CA MET A 70 25.82 -20.26 14.87
C MET A 70 26.14 -19.97 16.34
N ASP A 71 25.16 -20.22 17.22
CA ASP A 71 25.44 -20.56 18.62
C ASP A 71 24.31 -21.45 19.16
N MET A 72 24.36 -22.72 18.79
CA MET A 72 23.56 -23.79 19.36
C MET A 72 24.50 -24.94 19.69
N ALA A 73 25.37 -24.71 20.68
CA ALA A 73 26.04 -25.76 21.43
C ALA A 73 26.46 -25.17 22.77
N GLU A 74 26.17 -25.89 23.85
CA GLU A 74 26.76 -25.73 25.19
C GLU A 74 25.98 -24.91 26.24
N GLU A 75 24.85 -25.45 26.71
CA GLU A 75 24.44 -25.25 28.12
C GLU A 75 24.09 -26.60 28.78
N VAL A 76 25.17 -27.33 29.05
CA VAL A 76 25.50 -28.05 30.30
C VAL A 76 24.34 -28.52 31.20
N ARG A 77 24.03 -29.82 31.05
CA ARG A 77 23.69 -30.86 32.05
C ARG A 77 23.54 -30.40 33.52
N PRO A 78 22.39 -30.63 34.18
CA PRO A 78 22.30 -30.50 35.63
C PRO A 78 22.97 -31.70 36.31
N ALA A 79 24.10 -31.45 36.98
CA ALA A 79 24.71 -32.35 37.93
C ALA A 79 24.68 -31.68 39.30
N ASP A 80 23.57 -31.80 40.03
CA ASP A 80 23.55 -31.54 41.47
C ASP A 80 22.36 -32.26 42.13
N LYS A 81 22.62 -33.49 42.58
CA LYS A 81 21.85 -34.21 43.60
C LYS A 81 22.82 -35.14 44.33
N ALA A 82 23.35 -34.67 45.46
CA ALA A 82 23.88 -35.48 46.55
C ALA A 82 23.75 -34.69 47.85
#